data_AF-A0A7Y2MWN4-F1
#
_entry.id   AF-A0A7Y2MWN4-F1
#
_cell.length_a   1.000
_cell.length_b   1.000
_cell.length_c   1.000
_cell.angle_alpha   90.00
_cell.angle_beta   90.00
_cell.angle_gamma   90.00
#
_symmetry.space_group_name_H-M   'P 1'
#
loop_
_entity.id
_entity.type
_entity.pdbx_description
1 polymer ?
#
loop_
_entity_poly.entity_id
_entity_poly.type
_entity_poly.pdbx_seq_one_letter_code
_entity_poly.pdbx_strand_id
1 'polypeptide(L)'
;PATPLGQVLAVADKLDTLAGVFSIGKKPSGKRDPFGLRRAALGVVRILIECGLDIDLKALLATSVEAQPESKSDNEALAAELYAFIGDRMRRYLLDRDAGLATETFDAIMAREPASLVDFDRRLAAVQTFLRLEQAESLAAANKRIANILRKAGDPADLEISQRLLAEDAEHALFNALLNAREKVAPLIRERGYARALNVLADLKDPVDRFFDEVLVMAEDERVKTNRLALLGEVRQLFLDIADISRLSVT
;
A
#
# COMPACT_ATOMS: atom_id res chain seq x y z
N PRO A 1 -16.74 -1.30 21.77
CA PRO A 1 -17.36 -2.38 22.57
C PRO A 1 -16.29 -3.16 23.34
N ALA A 2 -16.58 -3.64 24.55
CA ALA A 2 -15.56 -4.26 25.41
C ALA A 2 -15.35 -5.76 25.16
N THR A 3 -16.35 -6.48 24.66
CA THR A 3 -16.26 -7.92 24.38
C THR A 3 -16.03 -8.19 22.89
N PRO A 4 -15.33 -9.29 22.52
CA PRO A 4 -15.15 -9.66 21.11
C PRO A 4 -16.46 -9.81 20.35
N LEU A 5 -17.47 -10.46 20.95
CA LEU A 5 -18.80 -10.59 20.36
C LEU A 5 -19.46 -9.23 20.10
N GLY A 6 -19.35 -8.31 21.08
CA GLY A 6 -19.88 -6.97 20.93
C GLY A 6 -19.14 -6.14 19.87
N GLN A 7 -17.84 -6.37 19.68
CA GLN A 7 -17.06 -5.73 18.62
C GLN A 7 -17.49 -6.21 17.24
N VAL A 8 -17.58 -7.54 17.05
CA VAL A 8 -18.04 -8.15 15.79
C VAL A 8 -19.45 -7.70 15.43
N LEU A 9 -20.39 -7.79 16.38
CA LEU A 9 -21.77 -7.35 16.16
C LEU A 9 -21.83 -5.86 15.79
N ALA A 10 -21.06 -5.02 16.46
CA ALA A 10 -21.03 -3.60 16.17
C ALA A 10 -20.42 -3.26 14.81
N VAL A 11 -19.46 -4.04 14.31
CA VAL A 11 -18.92 -3.89 12.95
C VAL A 11 -19.96 -4.34 11.94
N ALA A 12 -20.56 -5.52 12.11
CA ALA A 12 -21.58 -6.07 11.21
C ALA A 12 -22.76 -5.10 11.02
N ASP A 13 -23.33 -4.60 12.13
CA ASP A 13 -24.44 -3.62 12.14
C ASP A 13 -24.10 -2.33 11.36
N LYS A 14 -22.86 -1.84 11.49
CA LYS A 14 -22.41 -0.63 10.76
C LYS A 14 -22.19 -0.89 9.30
N LEU A 15 -21.60 -2.03 8.93
CA LEU A 15 -21.38 -2.39 7.54
C LEU A 15 -22.70 -2.64 6.81
N ASP A 16 -23.67 -3.27 7.46
CA ASP A 16 -25.04 -3.44 6.95
C ASP A 16 -25.71 -2.09 6.70
N THR A 17 -25.69 -1.20 7.72
CA THR A 17 -26.24 0.17 7.57
C THR A 17 -25.56 0.93 6.43
N LEU A 18 -24.22 0.85 6.34
CA LEU A 18 -23.47 1.51 5.27
C LEU A 18 -23.87 0.97 3.90
N ALA A 19 -23.90 -0.36 3.74
CA ALA A 19 -24.27 -1.02 2.49
C ALA A 19 -25.70 -0.68 2.07
N GLY A 20 -26.68 -0.80 2.97
CA GLY A 20 -28.08 -0.53 2.67
C GLY A 20 -28.36 0.94 2.33
N VAL A 21 -27.74 1.89 3.03
CA VAL A 21 -27.97 3.32 2.74
C VAL A 21 -27.26 3.76 1.44
N PHE A 22 -26.09 3.19 1.14
CA PHE A 22 -25.40 3.43 -0.13
C PHE A 22 -26.12 2.76 -1.33
N SER A 23 -26.74 1.58 -1.14
CA SER A 23 -27.48 0.87 -2.19
C SER A 23 -28.72 1.64 -2.66
N ILE A 24 -29.40 2.37 -1.76
CA ILE A 24 -30.51 3.27 -2.13
C ILE A 24 -30.07 4.69 -2.55
N GLY A 25 -28.76 4.91 -2.71
CA GLY A 25 -28.20 6.19 -3.19
C GLY A 25 -28.26 7.35 -2.19
N LYS A 26 -28.52 7.08 -0.91
CA LYS A 26 -28.65 8.09 0.15
C LYS A 26 -27.31 8.45 0.81
N LYS A 27 -26.32 8.76 -0.02
CA LYS A 27 -24.94 9.06 0.39
C LYS A 27 -24.84 10.42 1.10
N PRO A 28 -23.85 10.63 1.99
CA PRO A 28 -23.62 11.95 2.61
C PRO A 28 -23.24 12.98 1.54
N SER A 29 -23.73 14.23 1.67
CA SER A 29 -23.42 15.32 0.73
C SER A 29 -22.99 16.59 1.46
N GLY A 30 -21.84 17.14 1.08
CA GLY A 30 -21.27 18.33 1.74
C GLY A 30 -21.21 18.14 3.25
N LYS A 31 -21.80 19.06 4.02
CA LYS A 31 -21.88 18.95 5.50
C LYS A 31 -23.02 18.05 6.00
N ARG A 32 -23.95 17.61 5.15
CA ARG A 32 -25.11 16.80 5.56
C ARG A 32 -24.75 15.31 5.60
N ASP A 33 -25.12 14.67 6.70
CA ASP A 33 -25.02 13.22 6.91
C ASP A 33 -26.23 12.75 7.74
N PRO A 34 -27.43 12.71 7.13
CA PRO A 34 -28.67 12.47 7.86
C PRO A 34 -28.77 11.07 8.49
N PHE A 35 -28.04 10.10 7.94
CA PHE A 35 -28.00 8.71 8.43
C PHE A 35 -26.77 8.40 9.28
N GLY A 36 -25.92 9.40 9.56
CA GLY A 36 -24.73 9.22 10.41
C GLY A 36 -23.66 8.28 9.82
N LEU A 37 -23.58 8.16 8.50
CA LEU A 37 -22.70 7.21 7.80
C LEU A 37 -21.22 7.51 8.04
N ARG A 38 -20.83 8.79 8.19
CA ARG A 38 -19.45 9.15 8.55
C ARG A 38 -19.09 8.66 9.94
N ARG A 39 -20.05 8.73 10.87
CA ARG A 39 -19.87 8.22 12.24
C ARG A 39 -19.84 6.70 12.26
N ALA A 40 -20.68 6.04 11.46
CA ALA A 40 -20.67 4.59 11.30
C ALA A 40 -19.33 4.10 10.74
N ALA A 41 -18.86 4.68 9.63
CA ALA A 41 -17.58 4.35 9.02
C ALA A 41 -16.40 4.62 9.96
N LEU A 42 -16.37 5.76 10.66
CA LEU A 42 -15.36 6.00 11.70
C LEU A 42 -15.45 4.97 12.84
N GLY A 43 -16.66 4.57 13.23
CA GLY A 43 -16.86 3.50 14.21
C GLY A 43 -16.27 2.16 13.78
N VAL A 44 -16.41 1.80 12.49
CA VAL A 44 -15.75 0.61 11.91
C VAL A 44 -14.25 0.74 12.02
N VAL A 45 -13.66 1.84 11.53
CA VAL A 45 -12.21 2.08 11.59
C VAL A 45 -11.67 1.92 13.01
N ARG A 46 -12.30 2.60 13.98
CA ARG A 46 -11.87 2.58 15.37
C ARG A 46 -11.97 1.19 15.97
N ILE A 47 -13.05 0.46 15.74
CA ILE A 47 -13.18 -0.90 16.27
C ILE A 47 -12.12 -1.81 15.65
N LEU A 48 -11.92 -1.78 14.32
CA LEU A 48 -10.95 -2.65 13.67
C LEU A 48 -9.51 -2.38 14.14
N ILE A 49 -9.11 -1.10 14.20
CA ILE A 49 -7.75 -0.72 14.59
C ILE A 49 -7.55 -0.83 16.11
N GLU A 50 -8.37 -0.15 16.91
CA GLU A 50 -8.16 -0.06 18.37
C GLU A 50 -8.36 -1.40 19.08
N CYS A 51 -9.25 -2.27 18.56
CA CYS A 51 -9.46 -3.61 19.11
C CYS A 51 -8.60 -4.69 18.43
N GLY A 52 -7.80 -4.33 17.41
CA GLY A 52 -6.93 -5.26 16.71
C GLY A 52 -7.68 -6.38 15.96
N LEU A 53 -8.87 -6.08 15.42
CA LEU A 53 -9.62 -7.04 14.62
C LEU A 53 -9.04 -7.12 13.21
N ASP A 54 -8.14 -8.07 13.03
CA ASP A 54 -7.46 -8.33 11.77
C ASP A 54 -8.33 -9.18 10.83
N ILE A 55 -9.16 -8.49 10.05
CA ILE A 55 -10.15 -9.09 9.15
C ILE A 55 -10.10 -8.41 7.78
N ASP A 56 -10.53 -9.14 6.75
CA ASP A 56 -10.63 -8.63 5.39
C ASP A 56 -11.86 -7.72 5.24
N LEU A 57 -11.65 -6.41 5.32
CA LEU A 57 -12.71 -5.42 5.17
C LEU A 57 -13.31 -5.44 3.76
N LYS A 58 -12.53 -5.72 2.71
CA LYS A 58 -13.05 -5.77 1.34
C LYS A 58 -14.03 -6.91 1.18
N ALA A 59 -13.68 -8.10 1.69
CA ALA A 59 -14.58 -9.25 1.71
C ALA A 59 -15.86 -8.97 2.51
N LEU A 60 -15.74 -8.35 3.70
CA LEU A 60 -16.91 -8.00 4.51
C LEU A 60 -17.83 -6.99 3.83
N LEU A 61 -17.26 -6.01 3.11
CA LEU A 61 -18.04 -5.06 2.34
C LEU A 61 -18.78 -5.73 1.19
N ALA A 62 -18.12 -6.63 0.45
CA ALA A 62 -18.76 -7.41 -0.60
C ALA A 62 -19.95 -8.22 -0.05
N THR A 63 -19.73 -8.97 1.04
CA THR A 63 -20.82 -9.72 1.71
C THR A 63 -21.94 -8.82 2.21
N SER A 64 -21.62 -7.65 2.77
CA SER A 64 -22.63 -6.71 3.29
C SER A 64 -23.49 -6.11 2.17
N VAL A 65 -22.89 -5.87 1.00
CA VAL A 65 -23.60 -5.39 -0.20
C VAL A 65 -24.49 -6.50 -0.78
N GLU A 66 -23.97 -7.72 -0.90
CA GLU A 66 -24.73 -8.87 -1.41
C GLU A 66 -25.95 -9.22 -0.54
N ALA A 67 -25.87 -8.96 0.77
CA ALA A 67 -26.97 -9.20 1.70
C ALA A 67 -28.12 -8.17 1.57
N GLN A 68 -27.95 -7.08 0.82
CA GLN A 68 -28.98 -6.04 0.71
C GLN A 68 -30.14 -6.50 -0.21
N PRO A 69 -31.40 -6.21 0.16
CA PRO A 69 -32.58 -6.66 -0.58
C PRO A 69 -32.70 -6.00 -1.97
N GLU A 70 -32.20 -4.78 -2.13
CA GLU A 70 -32.09 -4.10 -3.42
C GLU A 70 -30.64 -4.16 -3.92
N SER A 71 -30.35 -5.15 -4.77
CA SER A 71 -29.08 -5.18 -5.50
C SER A 71 -29.06 -4.04 -6.50
N LYS A 72 -28.03 -3.18 -6.45
CA LYS A 72 -27.70 -2.37 -7.63
C LYS A 72 -27.23 -3.31 -8.74
N SER A 73 -27.22 -2.79 -9.98
CA SER A 73 -26.65 -3.50 -11.12
C SER A 73 -25.14 -3.73 -11.00
N ASP A 74 -24.47 -3.09 -10.04
CA ASP A 74 -23.02 -3.19 -9.83
C ASP A 74 -22.66 -3.18 -8.34
N ASN A 75 -22.65 -4.38 -7.74
CA ASN A 75 -22.29 -4.59 -6.33
C ASN A 75 -20.79 -4.39 -6.07
N GLU A 76 -19.95 -4.69 -7.05
CA GLU A 76 -18.49 -4.53 -6.95
C GLU A 76 -18.12 -3.05 -6.85
N ALA A 77 -18.67 -2.21 -7.73
CA ALA A 77 -18.48 -0.77 -7.66
C ALA A 77 -19.00 -0.18 -6.34
N LEU A 78 -20.11 -0.70 -5.80
CA LEU A 78 -20.65 -0.25 -4.52
C LEU A 78 -19.71 -0.62 -3.35
N ALA A 79 -19.18 -1.84 -3.33
CA ALA A 79 -18.22 -2.28 -2.32
C ALA A 79 -16.91 -1.46 -2.39
N ALA A 80 -16.41 -1.19 -3.59
CA ALA A 80 -15.25 -0.33 -3.80
C ALA A 80 -15.50 1.11 -3.34
N GLU A 81 -16.68 1.67 -3.62
CA GLU A 81 -17.07 2.99 -3.14
C GLU A 81 -17.14 3.05 -1.61
N LEU A 82 -17.69 2.02 -0.96
CA LEU A 82 -17.72 1.92 0.51
C LEU A 82 -16.32 1.82 1.10
N TYR A 83 -15.44 1.02 0.49
CA TYR A 83 -14.05 0.90 0.92
C TYR A 83 -13.35 2.26 0.86
N ALA A 84 -13.50 3.00 -0.25
CA ALA A 84 -12.96 4.35 -0.40
C ALA A 84 -13.54 5.31 0.66
N PHE A 85 -14.85 5.26 0.90
CA PHE A 85 -15.51 6.09 1.91
C PHE A 85 -14.99 5.82 3.33
N ILE A 86 -14.77 4.55 3.69
CA ILE A 86 -14.14 4.16 4.97
C ILE A 86 -12.67 4.61 5.01
N GLY A 87 -11.94 4.45 3.91
CA GLY A 87 -10.56 4.91 3.75
C GLY A 87 -10.40 6.41 4.02
N ASP A 88 -11.32 7.24 3.52
CA ASP A 88 -11.34 8.68 3.80
C ASP A 88 -11.56 8.99 5.29
N ARG A 89 -12.38 8.19 5.98
CA ARG A 89 -12.58 8.35 7.44
C ARG A 89 -11.35 7.91 8.21
N MET A 90 -10.71 6.81 7.78
CA MET A 90 -9.47 6.33 8.37
C MET A 90 -8.36 7.35 8.23
N ARG A 91 -8.20 7.96 7.05
CA ARG A 91 -7.23 9.05 6.82
C ARG A 91 -7.39 10.14 7.87
N ARG A 92 -8.62 10.64 8.04
CA ARG A 92 -8.88 11.73 8.98
C ARG A 92 -8.61 11.30 10.42
N TYR A 93 -9.05 10.11 10.80
CA TYR A 93 -8.82 9.53 12.12
C TYR A 93 -7.32 9.44 12.47
N LEU A 94 -6.49 8.97 11.54
CA LEU A 94 -5.04 8.82 11.77
C LEU A 94 -4.33 10.17 11.84
N LEU A 95 -4.66 11.13 10.96
CA LEU A 95 -4.12 12.49 11.01
C LEU A 95 -4.52 13.25 12.29
N ASP A 96 -5.74 13.01 12.80
CA ASP A 96 -6.17 13.59 14.08
C ASP A 96 -5.48 12.93 15.29
N ARG A 97 -5.05 11.65 15.17
CA ARG A 97 -4.32 10.90 16.21
C ARG A 97 -2.83 11.26 16.26
N ASP A 98 -2.23 11.57 15.12
CA ASP A 98 -0.80 11.89 14.99
C ASP A 98 -0.61 13.12 14.09
N ALA A 99 -0.37 14.27 14.72
CA ALA A 99 -0.13 15.53 14.01
C ALA A 99 1.17 15.53 13.19
N GLY A 100 2.09 14.60 13.44
CA GLY A 100 3.33 14.42 12.68
C GLY A 100 3.17 13.51 11.47
N LEU A 101 1.99 12.89 11.27
CA LEU A 101 1.75 12.02 10.13
C LEU A 101 1.57 12.84 8.85
N ALA A 102 2.46 12.64 7.88
CA ALA A 102 2.33 13.21 6.55
C ALA A 102 1.23 12.50 5.74
N THR A 103 0.49 13.26 4.92
CA THR A 103 -0.61 12.72 4.08
C THR A 103 -0.08 11.71 3.07
N GLU A 104 1.12 11.98 2.55
CA GLU A 104 1.88 11.16 1.62
C GLU A 104 2.20 9.78 2.19
N THR A 105 2.44 9.70 3.51
CA THR A 105 2.70 8.43 4.19
C THR A 105 1.45 7.55 4.19
N PHE A 106 0.29 8.14 4.45
CA PHE A 106 -0.99 7.43 4.32
C PHE A 106 -1.21 6.98 2.86
N ASP A 107 -0.96 7.87 1.89
CA ASP A 107 -1.16 7.60 0.47
C ASP A 107 -0.26 6.50 -0.08
N ALA A 108 0.99 6.42 0.40
CA ALA A 108 1.94 5.36 0.04
C ALA A 108 1.37 3.97 0.36
N ILE A 109 0.67 3.83 1.48
CA ILE A 109 0.13 2.54 1.91
C ILE A 109 -1.24 2.31 1.29
N MET A 110 -2.10 3.34 1.25
CA MET A 110 -3.44 3.24 0.69
C MET A 110 -3.43 2.91 -0.80
N ALA A 111 -2.37 3.30 -1.53
CA ALA A 111 -2.17 2.91 -2.92
C ALA A 111 -2.12 1.39 -3.16
N ARG A 112 -1.84 0.59 -2.12
CA ARG A 112 -1.85 -0.88 -2.17
C ARG A 112 -3.21 -1.48 -1.78
N GLU A 113 -4.17 -0.63 -1.41
CA GLU A 113 -5.50 -0.97 -0.93
C GLU A 113 -5.54 -2.19 0.03
N PRO A 114 -4.88 -2.10 1.20
CA PRO A 114 -4.81 -3.23 2.13
C PRO A 114 -6.18 -3.71 2.58
N ALA A 115 -6.39 -5.03 2.56
CA ALA A 115 -7.65 -5.64 2.98
C ALA A 115 -7.93 -5.45 4.48
N SER A 116 -6.89 -5.42 5.32
CA SER A 116 -7.00 -5.29 6.78
C SER A 116 -6.54 -3.92 7.25
N LEU A 117 -7.37 -3.25 8.06
CA LEU A 117 -7.00 -1.97 8.67
C LEU A 117 -5.96 -2.13 9.79
N VAL A 118 -5.89 -3.30 10.42
CA VAL A 118 -4.82 -3.63 11.38
C VAL A 118 -3.49 -3.76 10.64
N ASP A 119 -3.50 -4.41 9.48
CA ASP A 119 -2.32 -4.51 8.63
C ASP A 119 -1.87 -3.14 8.10
N PHE A 120 -2.83 -2.29 7.72
CA PHE A 120 -2.58 -0.90 7.35
C PHE A 120 -1.84 -0.12 8.47
N ASP A 121 -2.33 -0.19 9.71
CA ASP A 121 -1.71 0.51 10.86
C ASP A 121 -0.28 0.01 11.13
N ARG A 122 -0.02 -1.28 10.93
CA ARG A 122 1.34 -1.86 11.04
C ARG A 122 2.28 -1.35 9.95
N ARG A 123 1.82 -1.30 8.70
CA ARG A 123 2.58 -0.72 7.57
C ARG A 123 2.87 0.75 7.83
N LEU A 124 1.90 1.49 8.37
CA LEU A 124 2.02 2.90 8.71
C LEU A 124 3.15 3.14 9.70
N ALA A 125 3.13 2.43 10.82
CA ALA A 125 4.19 2.52 11.83
C ALA A 125 5.58 2.16 11.25
N ALA A 126 5.63 1.15 10.38
CA ALA A 126 6.87 0.75 9.72
C ALA A 126 7.41 1.81 8.76
N VAL A 127 6.56 2.41 7.93
CA VAL A 127 6.97 3.48 7.01
C VAL A 127 7.40 4.72 7.79
N GLN A 128 6.69 5.09 8.87
CA GLN A 128 7.11 6.19 9.76
C GLN A 128 8.48 5.94 10.41
N THR A 129 8.82 4.67 10.69
CA THR A 129 10.15 4.30 11.21
C THR A 129 11.21 4.41 10.11
N PHE A 130 10.90 3.88 8.91
CA PHE A 130 11.77 3.98 7.73
C PHE A 130 12.11 5.42 7.37
N LEU A 131 11.14 6.34 7.43
CA LEU A 131 11.35 7.76 7.15
C LEU A 131 12.37 8.45 8.07
N ARG A 132 12.78 7.82 9.17
CA ARG A 132 13.81 8.34 10.09
C ARG A 132 15.22 7.83 9.75
N LEU A 133 15.34 6.93 8.79
CA LEU A 133 16.62 6.41 8.32
C LEU A 133 17.27 7.41 7.36
N GLU A 134 18.60 7.50 7.39
CA GLU A 134 19.37 8.34 6.46
C GLU A 134 19.20 7.90 4.99
N GLN A 135 18.86 6.62 4.77
CA GLN A 135 18.65 6.04 3.44
C GLN A 135 17.30 6.42 2.82
N ALA A 136 16.35 6.90 3.62
CA ALA A 136 14.95 7.04 3.22
C ALA A 136 14.76 7.99 2.04
N GLU A 137 15.45 9.13 2.04
CA GLU A 137 15.34 10.14 1.00
C GLU A 137 15.83 9.62 -0.36
N SER A 138 17.05 9.06 -0.40
CA SER A 138 17.62 8.47 -1.62
C SER A 138 16.71 7.35 -2.16
N LEU A 139 16.26 6.43 -1.31
CA LEU A 139 15.42 5.31 -1.74
C LEU A 139 14.03 5.74 -2.22
N ALA A 140 13.41 6.73 -1.58
CA ALA A 140 12.13 7.29 -2.04
C ALA A 140 12.29 8.00 -3.40
N ALA A 141 13.36 8.80 -3.55
CA ALA A 141 13.68 9.48 -4.81
C ALA A 141 13.98 8.49 -5.94
N ALA A 142 14.78 7.45 -5.66
CA ALA A 142 15.08 6.37 -6.59
C ALA A 142 13.81 5.62 -7.01
N ASN A 143 12.93 5.26 -6.07
CA ASN A 143 11.66 4.59 -6.39
C ASN A 143 10.72 5.48 -7.22
N LYS A 144 10.71 6.80 -6.98
CA LYS A 144 9.99 7.77 -7.82
C LYS A 144 10.57 7.86 -9.23
N ARG A 145 11.89 7.81 -9.38
CA ARG A 145 12.55 7.73 -10.68
C ARG A 145 12.18 6.43 -11.40
N ILE A 146 12.26 5.29 -10.70
CA ILE A 146 11.89 3.97 -11.22
C ILE A 146 10.43 3.97 -11.70
N ALA A 147 9.48 4.38 -10.85
CA ALA A 147 8.07 4.41 -11.20
C ALA A 147 7.80 5.23 -12.48
N ASN A 148 8.49 6.36 -12.64
CA ASN A 148 8.38 7.20 -13.84
C ASN A 148 8.99 6.57 -15.10
N ILE A 149 10.13 5.89 -14.97
CA ILE A 149 10.77 5.15 -16.06
C ILE A 149 9.84 4.03 -16.54
N LEU A 150 9.37 3.20 -15.62
CA LEU A 150 8.52 2.04 -15.93
C LEU A 150 7.19 2.46 -16.57
N ARG A 151 6.56 3.53 -16.05
CA ARG A 151 5.34 4.09 -16.63
C ARG A 151 5.52 4.53 -18.09
N LYS A 152 6.70 5.04 -18.46
CA LYS A 152 7.00 5.44 -19.85
C LYS A 152 7.31 4.25 -20.75
N ALA A 153 7.87 3.18 -20.18
CA ALA A 153 8.27 1.99 -20.93
C ALA A 153 7.11 1.04 -21.26
N GLY A 154 5.96 1.18 -20.59
CA GLY A 154 4.86 0.20 -20.66
C GLY A 154 5.09 -0.90 -19.64
N ASP A 155 4.14 -1.04 -18.70
CA ASP A 155 4.25 -1.78 -17.43
C ASP A 155 5.04 -3.11 -17.53
N PRO A 156 6.18 -3.27 -16.83
CA PRO A 156 7.06 -4.43 -16.97
C PRO A 156 6.62 -5.64 -16.11
N ALA A 157 5.33 -5.77 -15.78
CA ALA A 157 4.83 -6.72 -14.78
C ALA A 157 5.24 -8.18 -15.06
N ASP A 158 5.63 -8.51 -16.29
CA ASP A 158 6.05 -9.84 -16.73
C ASP A 158 7.51 -9.90 -17.24
N LEU A 159 8.34 -8.88 -16.97
CA LEU A 159 9.74 -8.90 -17.42
C LEU A 159 10.61 -9.73 -16.47
N GLU A 160 11.23 -10.78 -17.00
CA GLU A 160 12.19 -11.59 -16.27
C GLU A 160 13.64 -11.07 -16.44
N ILE A 161 14.40 -11.07 -15.35
CA ILE A 161 15.82 -10.73 -15.37
C ILE A 161 16.62 -11.91 -15.96
N SER A 162 17.34 -11.64 -17.04
CA SER A 162 18.32 -12.56 -17.61
C SER A 162 19.73 -12.18 -17.16
N GLN A 163 20.35 -13.03 -16.33
CA GLN A 163 21.73 -12.81 -15.85
C GLN A 163 22.75 -12.70 -16.99
N ARG A 164 22.47 -13.30 -18.15
CA ARG A 164 23.36 -13.24 -19.33
C ARG A 164 23.36 -11.88 -20.03
N LEU A 165 22.35 -11.05 -19.74
CA LEU A 165 22.19 -9.70 -20.29
C LEU A 165 22.60 -8.62 -19.29
N LEU A 166 23.10 -9.00 -18.11
CA LEU A 166 23.74 -8.07 -17.20
C LEU A 166 25.13 -7.76 -17.78
N ALA A 167 25.38 -6.48 -18.09
CA ALA A 167 26.58 -6.06 -18.79
C ALA A 167 27.58 -5.35 -17.87
N GLU A 168 27.08 -4.43 -17.03
CA GLU A 168 27.92 -3.61 -16.17
C GLU A 168 28.05 -4.22 -14.76
N ASP A 169 29.19 -3.96 -14.10
CA ASP A 169 29.42 -4.40 -12.72
C ASP A 169 28.35 -3.88 -11.74
N ALA A 170 27.83 -2.67 -11.97
CA ALA A 170 26.74 -2.09 -11.19
C ALA A 170 25.42 -2.87 -11.33
N GLU A 171 25.14 -3.46 -12.51
CA GLU A 171 23.97 -4.31 -12.73
C GLU A 171 24.09 -5.61 -11.94
N HIS A 172 25.26 -6.24 -11.98
CA HIS A 172 25.55 -7.44 -11.21
C HIS A 172 25.47 -7.18 -9.69
N ALA A 173 26.01 -6.04 -9.23
CA ALA A 173 25.95 -5.65 -7.83
C ALA A 173 24.49 -5.48 -7.35
N LEU A 174 23.68 -4.74 -8.12
CA LEU A 174 22.27 -4.55 -7.79
C LEU A 174 21.48 -5.85 -7.84
N PHE A 175 21.70 -6.70 -8.85
CA PHE A 175 21.06 -8.01 -8.95
C PHE A 175 21.34 -8.90 -7.74
N ASN A 176 22.61 -9.00 -7.32
CA ASN A 176 22.99 -9.79 -6.15
C ASN A 176 22.41 -9.21 -4.85
N ALA A 177 22.40 -7.88 -4.70
CA ALA A 177 21.77 -7.22 -3.56
C ALA A 177 20.27 -7.51 -3.49
N LEU A 178 19.57 -7.50 -4.64
CA LEU A 178 18.15 -7.83 -4.74
C LEU A 178 17.84 -9.28 -4.33
N LEU A 179 18.64 -10.25 -4.79
CA LEU A 179 18.45 -11.65 -4.40
C LEU A 179 18.57 -11.83 -2.88
N ASN A 180 19.60 -11.24 -2.29
CA ASN A 180 19.83 -11.29 -0.84
C ASN A 180 18.71 -10.59 -0.06
N ALA A 181 18.27 -9.41 -0.52
CA ALA A 181 17.18 -8.67 0.11
C ALA A 181 15.86 -9.46 0.04
N ARG A 182 15.53 -10.05 -1.11
CA ARG A 182 14.32 -10.86 -1.31
C ARG A 182 14.28 -12.04 -0.35
N GLU A 183 15.37 -12.79 -0.22
CA GLU A 183 15.45 -13.94 0.68
C GLU A 183 15.19 -13.54 2.14
N LYS A 184 15.75 -12.42 2.58
CA LYS A 184 15.58 -11.89 3.95
C LYS A 184 14.20 -11.29 4.18
N VAL A 185 13.63 -10.60 3.18
CA VAL A 185 12.36 -9.85 3.31
C VAL A 185 11.15 -10.78 3.24
N ALA A 186 11.16 -11.82 2.40
CA ALA A 186 10.04 -12.74 2.24
C ALA A 186 9.49 -13.33 3.57
N PRO A 187 10.30 -13.85 4.52
CA PRO A 187 9.78 -14.28 5.82
C PRO A 187 9.24 -13.11 6.65
N LEU A 188 9.89 -11.94 6.62
CA LEU A 188 9.45 -10.76 7.38
C LEU A 188 8.08 -10.25 6.91
N ILE A 189 7.81 -10.26 5.60
CA ILE A 189 6.50 -9.88 5.05
C ILE A 189 5.42 -10.86 5.52
N ARG A 190 5.69 -12.17 5.51
CA ARG A 190 4.75 -13.19 6.00
C ARG A 190 4.42 -13.03 7.49
N GLU A 191 5.40 -12.62 8.27
CA GLU A 191 5.25 -12.33 9.70
C GLU A 191 4.70 -10.91 9.98
N ARG A 192 4.44 -10.11 8.93
CA ARG A 192 4.07 -8.69 9.01
C ARG A 192 5.08 -7.84 9.79
N GLY A 193 6.34 -8.24 9.75
CA GLY A 193 7.50 -7.56 10.31
C GLY A 193 8.01 -6.43 9.40
N TYR A 194 7.12 -5.50 9.01
CA TYR A 194 7.40 -4.49 7.98
C TYR A 194 8.55 -3.54 8.32
N ALA A 195 8.73 -3.15 9.58
CA ALA A 195 9.84 -2.29 9.98
C ALA A 195 11.20 -2.98 9.79
N ARG A 196 11.28 -4.27 10.12
CA ARG A 196 12.49 -5.08 9.87
C ARG A 196 12.72 -5.27 8.37
N ALA A 197 11.65 -5.48 7.60
CA ALA A 197 11.74 -5.61 6.15
C ALA A 197 12.27 -4.32 5.51
N LEU A 198 11.72 -3.16 5.87
CA LEU A 198 12.20 -1.86 5.38
C LEU A 198 13.65 -1.56 5.79
N ASN A 199 14.07 -1.96 6.99
CA ASN A 199 15.49 -1.85 7.40
C ASN A 199 16.40 -2.70 6.51
N VAL A 200 16.00 -3.92 6.15
CA VAL A 200 16.78 -4.73 5.19
C VAL A 200 16.80 -4.09 3.80
N LEU A 201 15.66 -3.54 3.35
CA LEU A 201 15.58 -2.85 2.07
C LEU A 201 16.36 -1.52 2.06
N ALA A 202 16.67 -0.94 3.23
CA ALA A 202 17.53 0.24 3.33
C ALA A 202 18.95 -0.04 2.81
N ASP A 203 19.44 -1.28 2.96
CA ASP A 203 20.74 -1.71 2.43
C ASP A 203 20.81 -1.65 0.88
N LEU A 204 19.68 -1.52 0.19
CA LEU A 204 19.63 -1.35 -1.26
C LEU A 204 20.02 0.06 -1.71
N LYS A 205 20.18 1.03 -0.80
CA LYS A 205 20.50 2.43 -1.15
C LYS A 205 21.71 2.52 -2.07
N ASP A 206 22.86 2.03 -1.62
CA ASP A 206 24.12 2.16 -2.35
C ASP A 206 24.14 1.41 -3.69
N PRO A 207 23.68 0.15 -3.82
CA PRO A 207 23.63 -0.51 -5.12
C PRO A 207 22.63 0.14 -6.09
N VAL A 208 21.54 0.73 -5.60
CA VAL A 208 20.57 1.47 -6.44
C VAL A 208 21.17 2.80 -6.92
N ASP A 209 21.80 3.56 -6.04
CA ASP A 209 22.48 4.81 -6.40
C ASP A 209 23.58 4.53 -7.44
N ARG A 210 24.44 3.54 -7.16
CA ARG A 210 25.51 3.12 -8.08
C ARG A 210 24.99 2.70 -9.44
N PHE A 211 23.90 1.92 -9.49
CA PHE A 211 23.26 1.56 -10.75
C PHE A 211 22.84 2.80 -11.53
N PHE A 212 22.24 3.78 -10.87
CA PHE A 212 21.76 4.98 -11.54
C PHE A 212 22.86 5.96 -11.97
N ASP A 213 24.03 5.90 -11.35
CA ASP A 213 25.22 6.67 -11.69
C ASP A 213 26.00 6.03 -12.85
N GLU A 214 26.13 4.70 -12.86
CA GLU A 214 26.97 3.96 -13.82
C GLU A 214 26.19 3.42 -15.03
N VAL A 215 24.86 3.23 -14.93
CA VAL A 215 24.07 2.49 -15.94
C VAL A 215 23.05 3.38 -16.65
N LEU A 216 23.19 3.50 -17.98
CA LEU A 216 22.18 4.13 -18.81
C LEU A 216 20.99 3.19 -19.05
N VAL A 217 19.88 3.38 -18.32
CA VAL A 217 18.70 2.50 -18.40
C VAL A 217 18.15 2.35 -19.82
N MET A 218 18.11 3.45 -20.59
CA MET A 218 17.63 3.45 -21.98
C MET A 218 18.76 3.07 -22.94
N ALA A 219 19.15 1.81 -22.91
CA ALA A 219 20.16 1.25 -23.82
C ALA A 219 19.66 1.19 -25.28
N GLU A 220 20.60 1.23 -26.24
CA GLU A 220 20.30 1.02 -27.66
C GLU A 220 19.87 -0.42 -27.96
N ASP A 221 20.50 -1.40 -27.29
CA ASP A 221 20.06 -2.79 -27.37
C ASP A 221 18.77 -2.98 -26.56
N GLU A 222 17.70 -3.28 -27.28
CA GLU A 222 16.37 -3.47 -26.73
C GLU A 222 16.30 -4.59 -25.68
N ARG A 223 17.13 -5.63 -25.81
CA ARG A 223 17.21 -6.74 -24.84
C ARG A 223 17.85 -6.29 -23.54
N VAL A 224 18.93 -5.52 -23.62
CA VAL A 224 19.62 -4.95 -22.45
C VAL A 224 18.71 -3.93 -21.76
N LYS A 225 18.04 -3.07 -22.53
CA LYS A 225 17.05 -2.12 -22.01
C LYS A 225 15.95 -2.84 -21.23
N THR A 226 15.36 -3.88 -21.82
CA THR A 226 14.30 -4.69 -21.19
C THR A 226 14.81 -5.35 -19.90
N ASN A 227 16.03 -5.88 -19.90
CA ASN A 227 16.64 -6.49 -18.72
C ASN A 227 16.87 -5.48 -17.58
N ARG A 228 17.33 -4.26 -17.92
CA ARG A 228 17.49 -3.16 -16.95
C ARG A 228 16.15 -2.70 -16.39
N LEU A 229 15.09 -2.66 -17.21
CA LEU A 229 13.73 -2.36 -16.76
C LEU A 229 13.18 -3.44 -15.81
N ALA A 230 13.45 -4.72 -16.08
CA ALA A 230 13.13 -5.83 -15.18
C ALA A 230 13.81 -5.65 -13.81
N LEU A 231 15.11 -5.33 -13.81
CA LEU A 231 15.87 -5.10 -12.58
C LEU A 231 15.27 -3.97 -11.73
N LEU A 232 14.90 -2.85 -12.36
CA LEU A 232 14.23 -1.74 -11.68
C LEU A 232 12.81 -2.09 -11.21
N GLY A 233 12.06 -2.87 -12.00
CA GLY A 233 10.76 -3.41 -11.62
C GLY A 233 10.84 -4.20 -10.32
N GLU A 234 11.86 -5.04 -10.19
CA GLU A 234 12.09 -5.87 -9.01
C GLU A 234 12.49 -5.07 -7.77
N VAL A 235 13.32 -4.03 -7.91
CA VAL A 235 13.56 -3.07 -6.82
C VAL A 235 12.24 -2.49 -6.34
N ARG A 236 11.42 -1.98 -7.26
CA ARG A 236 10.14 -1.34 -6.92
C ARG A 236 9.18 -2.32 -6.27
N GLN A 237 9.12 -3.57 -6.74
CA GLN A 237 8.18 -4.56 -6.23
C GLN A 237 8.46 -4.90 -4.76
N LEU A 238 9.73 -5.01 -4.35
CA LEU A 238 10.09 -5.26 -2.95
C LEU A 238 9.53 -4.19 -1.99
N PHE A 239 9.52 -2.93 -2.41
CA PHE A 239 8.91 -1.86 -1.61
C PHE A 239 7.38 -1.91 -1.68
N LEU A 240 6.79 -2.15 -2.86
CA LEU A 240 5.33 -2.23 -3.06
C LEU A 240 4.66 -3.34 -2.23
N ASP A 241 5.39 -4.38 -1.86
CA ASP A 241 4.92 -5.40 -0.93
C ASP A 241 4.64 -4.83 0.48
N ILE A 242 5.15 -3.62 0.77
CA ILE A 242 4.99 -2.87 2.03
C ILE A 242 4.19 -1.58 1.80
N ALA A 243 4.68 -0.69 0.94
CA ALA A 243 4.10 0.61 0.60
C ALA A 243 4.67 1.15 -0.72
N ASP A 244 3.91 1.99 -1.42
CA ASP A 244 4.41 2.76 -2.56
C ASP A 244 5.28 3.93 -2.09
N ILE A 245 6.54 3.64 -1.73
CA ILE A 245 7.46 4.64 -1.19
C ILE A 245 7.82 5.76 -2.19
N SER A 246 7.49 5.57 -3.47
CA SER A 246 7.65 6.61 -4.50
C SER A 246 6.77 7.85 -4.28
N ARG A 247 5.73 7.71 -3.43
CA ARG A 247 4.83 8.78 -3.03
C ARG A 247 5.33 9.59 -1.84
N LEU A 248 6.36 9.11 -1.14
CA LEU A 248 6.90 9.78 0.03
C LEU A 248 7.67 11.03 -0.42
N SER A 249 7.37 12.14 0.25
CA SER A 249 8.19 13.35 0.20
C SER A 249 9.07 13.34 1.44
N VAL A 250 10.31 12.91 1.29
CA VAL A 250 11.32 13.08 2.34
C VAL A 250 11.95 14.45 2.08
N THR A 251 11.87 15.34 3.07
CA THR A 251 12.43 16.71 3.04
C THR A 251 13.36 16.88 4.22
#